data_AF-A0A151QKU6-F1
#
_entry.id   AF-A0A151QKU6-F1
#
_cell.length_a   1.000
_cell.length_b   1.000
_cell.length_c   1.000
_cell.angle_alpha   90.00
_cell.angle_beta   90.00
_cell.angle_gamma   90.00
#
_symmetry.space_group_name_H-M   'P 1'
#
loop_
_entity.id
_entity.type
_entity.pdbx_description
1 polymer ?
#
loop_
_entity_poly.entity_id
_entity_poly.type
_entity_poly.pdbx_seq_one_letter_code
_entity_poly.pdbx_strand_id
1 'polypeptide(L)'
;NGIRRQLTVPRSPQQNGVAERKNRTILEMARSMLKSKKLPKEFWAEVVACAVYLTNRSPTRSVSRKTPQEAWSGRKPGISHLRVFGSIAHVHVQEEFVVKGRSVQVEKMPIIQNVSSNLCQTPKV
;
A
#
# COMPACT_ATOMS: atom_id res chain seq x y z
N ASN A 1 11.30 -24.85 9.65
CA ASN A 1 10.64 -24.20 8.50
C ASN A 1 11.12 -24.86 7.21
N GLY A 2 10.31 -25.74 6.60
CA GLY A 2 10.66 -26.52 5.40
C GLY A 2 10.75 -25.70 4.11
N ILE A 3 11.38 -24.52 4.16
CA ILE A 3 11.50 -23.59 3.03
C ILE A 3 12.79 -23.93 2.26
N ARG A 4 12.67 -24.27 0.97
CA ARG A 4 13.81 -24.42 0.06
C ARG A 4 14.14 -23.08 -0.59
N ARG A 5 15.38 -22.62 -0.42
CA ARG A 5 15.89 -21.43 -1.12
C ARG A 5 16.30 -21.81 -2.54
N GLN A 6 15.63 -21.24 -3.52
CA GLN A 6 16.03 -21.32 -4.93
C GLN A 6 16.69 -20.00 -5.33
N LEU A 7 17.91 -20.07 -5.86
CA LEU A 7 18.67 -18.92 -6.31
C LEU A 7 18.53 -18.77 -7.83
N THR A 8 18.46 -17.52 -8.29
CA THR A 8 18.55 -17.20 -9.71
C THR A 8 20.01 -17.22 -10.17
N VAL A 9 20.26 -17.70 -11.38
CA VAL A 9 21.59 -17.70 -11.99
C VAL A 9 22.03 -16.24 -12.26
N PRO A 10 23.27 -15.87 -11.92
CA PRO A 10 23.80 -14.54 -12.25
C PRO A 10 23.66 -14.24 -13.75
N ARG A 11 23.22 -13.03 -14.09
CA ARG A 11 22.98 -12.58 -15.48
C ARG A 11 21.89 -13.36 -16.24
N SER A 12 20.96 -14.01 -15.53
CA SER A 12 19.76 -14.63 -16.13
C SER A 12 18.47 -13.90 -15.74
N PRO A 13 18.23 -12.67 -16.26
CA PRO A 13 17.08 -11.84 -15.89
C PRO A 13 15.72 -12.50 -16.20
N GLN A 14 15.68 -13.44 -17.15
CA GLN A 14 14.47 -14.17 -17.52
C GLN A 14 13.87 -14.96 -16.33
N GLN A 15 14.71 -15.43 -15.41
CA GLN A 15 14.27 -16.19 -14.23
C GLN A 15 13.50 -15.32 -13.20
N ASN A 16 13.78 -14.02 -13.16
CA ASN A 16 13.17 -13.08 -12.21
C ASN A 16 12.07 -12.20 -12.83
N GLY A 17 11.80 -12.38 -14.13
CA GLY A 17 10.95 -11.47 -14.89
C GLY A 17 9.52 -11.30 -14.35
N VAL A 18 8.97 -12.30 -13.65
CA VAL A 18 7.65 -12.20 -13.00
C VAL A 18 7.68 -11.20 -11.85
N ALA A 19 8.67 -11.31 -10.95
CA ALA A 19 8.81 -10.41 -9.82
C ALA A 19 9.18 -8.99 -10.29
N GLU A 20 10.07 -8.87 -11.28
CA GLU A 20 10.48 -7.58 -11.84
C GLU A 20 9.30 -6.83 -12.47
N ARG A 21 8.49 -7.51 -13.28
CA ARG A 21 7.28 -6.90 -13.87
C ARG A 21 6.31 -6.43 -12.79
N LYS A 22 6.08 -7.25 -11.76
CA LYS A 22 5.19 -6.89 -10.66
C LYS A 22 5.70 -5.67 -9.88
N ASN A 23 6.99 -5.65 -9.57
CA ASN A 23 7.63 -4.54 -8.87
C ASN A 23 7.54 -3.24 -9.69
N ARG A 24 7.78 -3.31 -11.00
CA ARG A 24 7.63 -2.16 -11.90
C ARG A 24 6.20 -1.60 -11.86
N THR A 25 5.18 -2.45 -12.00
CA THR A 25 3.78 -2.02 -11.94
C THR A 25 3.43 -1.34 -10.62
N ILE A 26 3.87 -1.90 -9.48
CA ILE A 26 3.63 -1.30 -8.15
C ILE A 26 4.26 0.09 -8.06
N LEU A 27 5.51 0.24 -8.52
CA LEU A 27 6.23 1.52 -8.49
C LEU A 27 5.60 2.56 -9.42
N GLU A 28 5.17 2.17 -10.61
CA GLU A 28 4.47 3.04 -11.56
C GLU A 28 3.13 3.52 -10.98
N MET A 29 2.34 2.61 -10.39
CA MET A 29 1.10 2.96 -9.71
C MET A 29 1.35 3.93 -8.55
N ALA A 30 2.34 3.64 -7.70
CA ALA A 30 2.65 4.50 -6.56
C ALA A 30 3.07 5.90 -6.98
N ARG A 31 3.96 6.02 -7.98
CA ARG A 31 4.36 7.32 -8.55
C ARG A 31 3.17 8.10 -9.11
N SER A 32 2.28 7.41 -9.80
CA SER A 32 1.08 8.02 -10.40
C SER A 32 0.12 8.52 -9.33
N MET A 33 -0.12 7.75 -8.27
CA MET A 33 -0.96 8.12 -7.13
C MET A 33 -0.41 9.34 -6.39
N LEU A 34 0.90 9.35 -6.10
CA LEU A 34 1.59 10.46 -5.44
C LEU A 34 1.45 11.75 -6.25
N LYS A 35 1.72 11.68 -7.57
CA LYS A 35 1.64 12.82 -8.48
C LYS A 35 0.20 13.33 -8.64
N SER A 36 -0.77 12.43 -8.78
CA SER A 36 -2.19 12.76 -8.95
C SER A 36 -2.74 13.56 -7.77
N LYS A 37 -2.32 13.24 -6.54
CA LYS A 37 -2.80 13.91 -5.32
C LYS A 37 -1.85 14.98 -4.77
N LYS A 38 -0.76 15.27 -5.48
CA LYS A 38 0.28 16.22 -5.07
C LYS A 38 0.76 15.97 -3.64
N LEU A 39 0.95 14.70 -3.27
CA LEU A 39 1.41 14.33 -1.94
C LEU A 39 2.93 14.47 -1.83
N PRO A 40 3.45 14.86 -0.64
CA PRO A 40 4.89 14.84 -0.40
C PRO A 40 5.42 13.41 -0.40
N LYS A 41 6.72 13.26 -0.70
CA LYS A 41 7.39 11.95 -0.77
C LYS A 41 7.40 11.18 0.55
N GLU A 42 7.11 11.84 1.66
CA GLU A 42 6.99 11.24 3.00
C GLU A 42 5.91 10.14 3.02
N PHE A 43 4.84 10.27 2.24
CA PHE A 43 3.77 9.27 2.14
C PHE A 43 4.09 8.07 1.23
N TRP A 44 5.36 7.88 0.84
CA TRP A 44 5.73 6.86 -0.12
C TRP A 44 5.35 5.45 0.35
N ALA A 45 5.57 5.12 1.62
CA ALA A 45 5.28 3.80 2.18
C ALA A 45 3.77 3.48 2.11
N GLU A 46 2.93 4.45 2.47
CA GLU A 46 1.47 4.38 2.46
C GLU A 46 0.94 4.23 1.04
N VAL A 47 1.50 4.99 0.11
CA VAL A 47 1.11 4.95 -1.30
C VAL A 47 1.46 3.59 -1.90
N VAL A 48 2.65 3.06 -1.62
CA VAL A 48 3.06 1.73 -2.08
C VAL A 48 2.17 0.64 -1.46
N ALA A 49 1.89 0.70 -0.16
CA ALA A 49 0.99 -0.22 0.51
C ALA A 49 -0.41 -0.19 -0.12
N CYS A 50 -0.93 1.00 -0.41
CA CYS A 50 -2.20 1.18 -1.09
C CYS A 50 -2.18 0.61 -2.51
N ALA A 51 -1.10 0.84 -3.28
CA ALA A 51 -0.96 0.29 -4.62
C ALA A 51 -1.00 -1.25 -4.59
N VAL A 52 -0.21 -1.89 -3.71
CA VAL A 52 -0.23 -3.35 -3.53
C VAL A 52 -1.61 -3.85 -3.12
N TYR A 53 -2.25 -3.17 -2.17
CA TYR A 53 -3.58 -3.53 -1.67
C TYR A 53 -4.62 -3.55 -2.79
N LEU A 54 -4.63 -2.51 -3.63
CA LEU A 54 -5.51 -2.40 -4.78
C LEU A 54 -5.16 -3.45 -5.84
N THR A 55 -3.89 -3.62 -6.21
CA THR A 55 -3.50 -4.59 -7.23
C THR A 55 -3.87 -6.03 -6.84
N ASN A 56 -3.84 -6.37 -5.55
CA ASN A 56 -4.23 -7.69 -5.08
C ASN A 56 -5.75 -7.92 -5.06
N ARG A 57 -6.55 -6.84 -5.09
CA ARG A 57 -8.03 -6.88 -5.09
C ARG A 57 -8.64 -6.51 -6.45
N SER A 58 -7.82 -6.09 -7.40
CA SER A 58 -8.24 -5.89 -8.78
C SER A 58 -8.14 -7.21 -9.57
N PRO A 59 -9.09 -7.48 -10.48
CA PRO A 59 -8.99 -8.61 -11.39
C PRO A 59 -7.78 -8.42 -12.33
N THR A 60 -7.12 -9.51 -12.68
CA THR A 60 -5.97 -9.49 -13.60
C THR A 60 -6.16 -10.52 -14.69
N ARG A 61 -5.63 -10.28 -15.90
CA ARG A 61 -5.72 -11.25 -17.02
C ARG A 61 -5.09 -12.60 -16.67
N SER A 62 -4.06 -12.60 -15.82
CA SER A 62 -3.35 -13.81 -15.40
C SER A 62 -4.17 -14.69 -14.46
N VAL A 63 -5.23 -14.17 -13.82
CA VAL A 63 -6.04 -14.89 -12.84
C VAL A 63 -7.49 -14.89 -13.33
N SER A 64 -7.91 -16.01 -13.92
CA SER A 64 -9.21 -16.13 -14.60
C SER A 64 -10.39 -15.77 -13.69
N ARG A 65 -11.02 -14.62 -13.98
CA ARG A 65 -12.22 -14.07 -13.32
C ARG A 65 -12.14 -13.96 -11.78
N LYS A 66 -10.94 -14.00 -11.20
CA LYS A 66 -10.71 -13.86 -9.76
C LYS A 66 -9.69 -12.79 -9.47
N THR A 67 -9.72 -12.27 -8.25
CA THR A 67 -8.67 -11.38 -7.76
C THR A 67 -7.47 -12.20 -7.28
N PRO A 68 -6.22 -11.67 -7.33
CA PRO A 68 -5.07 -12.36 -6.73
C PRO A 68 -5.29 -12.75 -5.27
N GLN A 69 -5.95 -11.89 -4.48
CA GLN A 69 -6.32 -12.16 -3.09
C GLN A 69 -7.26 -13.36 -2.97
N GLU A 70 -8.27 -13.45 -3.84
CA GLU A 70 -9.21 -14.57 -3.87
C GLU A 70 -8.53 -15.86 -4.31
N ALA A 71 -7.64 -15.81 -5.30
CA ALA A 71 -6.87 -16.96 -5.74
C ALA A 71 -5.91 -17.49 -4.65
N TRP A 72 -5.33 -16.59 -3.84
CA TRP A 72 -4.42 -16.96 -2.75
C TRP A 72 -5.16 -17.47 -1.50
N SER A 73 -6.20 -16.76 -1.07
CA SER A 73 -6.89 -17.03 0.20
C SER A 73 -8.14 -17.90 0.07
N GLY A 74 -8.61 -18.15 -1.15
CA GLY A 74 -9.88 -18.83 -1.41
C GLY A 74 -11.13 -18.00 -1.06
N ARG A 75 -10.96 -16.77 -0.54
CA ARG A 75 -12.05 -15.90 -0.09
C ARG A 75 -12.13 -14.64 -0.95
N LYS A 76 -13.32 -14.32 -1.43
CA LYS A 76 -13.57 -13.08 -2.19
C LYS A 76 -13.39 -11.86 -1.28
N PRO A 77 -12.51 -10.90 -1.62
CA PRO A 77 -12.30 -9.72 -0.78
C PRO A 77 -13.52 -8.80 -0.79
N GLY A 78 -13.90 -8.28 0.39
CA GLY A 78 -14.81 -7.15 0.50
C GLY A 78 -14.19 -5.88 -0.08
N ILE A 79 -15.01 -5.04 -0.72
CA ILE A 79 -14.60 -3.81 -1.41
C ILE A 79 -15.38 -2.58 -0.89
N SER A 80 -16.41 -2.80 -0.05
CA SER A 80 -17.28 -1.74 0.48
C SER A 80 -16.55 -0.68 1.31
N HIS A 81 -15.41 -1.03 1.91
CA HIS A 81 -14.59 -0.12 2.70
C HIS A 81 -13.65 0.75 1.85
N LEU A 82 -13.53 0.51 0.53
CA LEU A 82 -12.64 1.31 -0.30
C LEU A 82 -13.17 2.76 -0.40
N ARG A 83 -12.25 3.71 -0.22
CA ARG A 83 -12.47 5.14 -0.44
C ARG A 83 -11.56 5.62 -1.56
N VAL A 84 -11.82 6.82 -2.09
CA VAL A 84 -10.94 7.42 -3.09
C VAL A 84 -9.59 7.75 -2.44
N PHE A 85 -8.49 7.41 -3.11
CA PHE A 85 -7.16 7.74 -2.62
C PHE A 85 -7.02 9.27 -2.43
N GLY A 86 -6.52 9.69 -1.26
CA GLY A 86 -6.38 11.10 -0.90
C GLY A 86 -7.69 11.80 -0.52
N SER A 87 -8.74 11.05 -0.15
CA SER A 87 -9.91 11.60 0.53
C SER A 87 -9.55 12.23 1.88
N ILE A 88 -10.37 13.18 2.32
CA ILE A 88 -10.26 13.79 3.66
C ILE A 88 -10.60 12.72 4.70
N ALA A 89 -9.73 12.57 5.70
CA ALA A 89 -9.93 11.71 6.86
C ALA A 89 -9.94 12.57 8.12
N HIS A 90 -10.83 12.25 9.06
CA HIS A 90 -10.87 12.87 10.38
C HIS A 90 -10.30 11.86 11.38
N VAL A 91 -9.31 12.30 12.16
CA VAL A 91 -8.74 11.50 13.25
C VAL A 91 -9.33 12.01 14.55
N HIS A 92 -9.86 11.09 15.37
CA HIS A 92 -10.24 11.43 16.73
C HIS A 92 -8.99 11.47 17.60
N VAL A 93 -8.61 12.66 18.03
CA VAL A 93 -7.47 12.86 18.93
C VAL A 93 -8.01 12.91 20.35
N GLN A 94 -7.59 11.97 21.21
CA GLN A 94 -7.87 12.05 22.64
C GLN A 94 -7.11 13.26 23.22
N GLU A 95 -7.80 14.08 24.03
CA GLU A 95 -7.29 15.37 24.52
C GLU A 95 -5.92 15.27 25.22
N GLU A 96 -5.60 14.11 25.78
CA GLU A 96 -4.33 13.83 26.48
C GLU A 96 -3.08 13.94 25.58
N PHE A 97 -3.23 13.83 24.26
CA PHE A 97 -2.12 13.93 23.30
C PHE A 97 -2.07 15.28 22.55
N VAL A 98 -2.94 16.23 22.89
CA VAL A 98 -2.93 17.56 22.26
C VAL A 98 -1.79 18.39 22.82
N VAL A 99 -0.62 18.32 22.19
CA VAL A 99 0.44 19.31 22.41
C VAL A 99 -0.07 20.66 21.89
N LYS A 100 -0.37 21.59 22.81
CA LYS A 100 -0.79 22.98 22.52
C LYS A 100 0.09 23.58 21.43
N GLY A 101 -0.51 23.93 20.28
CA GLY A 101 0.15 24.71 19.23
C GLY A 101 0.46 23.99 17.92
N ARG A 102 0.13 22.69 17.76
CA ARG A 102 0.19 22.05 16.44
C ARG A 102 -1.19 22.02 15.80
N SER A 103 -1.34 22.70 14.67
CA SER A 103 -2.46 22.50 13.76
C SER A 103 -2.52 21.01 13.42
N VAL A 104 -3.68 20.38 13.68
CA VAL A 104 -3.96 19.01 13.23
C VAL A 104 -3.89 19.05 11.72
N GLN A 105 -2.77 18.60 11.15
CA GLN A 105 -2.67 18.40 9.73
C GLN A 105 -3.76 17.37 9.41
N VAL A 106 -4.72 17.74 8.56
CA VAL A 106 -5.63 16.78 7.95
C VAL A 106 -4.78 15.92 7.03
N GLU A 107 -4.05 14.99 7.62
CA GLU A 107 -3.13 14.11 6.92
C GLU A 107 -4.00 13.17 6.10
N LYS A 108 -4.04 13.46 4.80
CA LYS A 108 -4.71 12.63 3.81
C LYS A 108 -4.08 11.24 3.87
N MET A 109 -4.76 10.31 4.52
CA MET A 109 -4.26 8.95 4.75
C MET A 109 -5.35 7.91 4.41
N PRO A 110 -5.00 6.61 4.34
CA PRO A 110 -5.27 5.79 3.17
C PRO A 110 -6.62 5.07 3.20
N ILE A 111 -6.93 4.43 2.07
CA ILE A 111 -8.09 3.56 1.81
C ILE A 111 -8.24 2.42 2.85
N ILE A 112 -7.18 2.11 3.59
CA ILE A 112 -7.13 1.03 4.57
C ILE A 112 -7.62 1.57 5.92
N GLN A 113 -8.89 1.33 6.24
CA GLN A 113 -9.37 1.39 7.62
C GLN A 113 -8.66 0.29 8.42
N ASN A 114 -7.49 0.63 8.95
CA ASN A 114 -6.74 0.05 10.07
C ASN A 114 -5.26 0.37 9.86
N VAL A 115 -4.91 1.64 10.00
CA VAL A 115 -3.60 1.96 10.56
C VAL A 115 -3.83 1.96 12.07
N SER A 116 -3.59 0.83 12.73
CA SER A 116 -3.37 0.82 14.18
C SER A 116 -2.26 1.82 14.47
N SER A 117 -2.62 3.02 14.91
CA SER A 117 -2.03 3.87 15.95
C SER A 117 -0.51 3.90 16.22
N ASN A 118 0.37 3.33 15.40
CA ASN A 118 1.79 3.14 15.75
C ASN A 118 2.79 3.53 14.65
N LEU A 119 2.39 4.21 13.58
CA LEU A 119 3.33 4.77 12.59
C LEU A 119 3.61 6.25 12.85
N CYS A 120 4.04 6.59 14.07
CA CYS A 120 4.67 7.88 14.32
C CYS A 120 5.62 7.82 15.52
N GLN A 121 6.65 6.98 15.42
CA GLN A 121 7.84 7.11 16.25
C GLN A 121 9.08 6.87 15.38
N THR A 122 9.52 7.89 14.67
CA THR A 122 10.95 8.06 14.40
C THR A 122 11.37 9.41 14.95
N PRO A 123 12.32 9.46 15.90
CA PRO A 123 12.89 10.72 16.35
C PRO A 123 13.71 11.28 15.18
N LYS A 124 13.41 12.50 14.75
CA LYS A 124 14.33 13.28 13.92
C LYS A 124 15.49 13.69 14.82
N VAL A 125 16.69 13.22 14.47
CA VAL A 125 17.97 13.71 15.01
C VAL A 125 18.21 15.12 14.48
#